data_AF-A0A970G9P3-F1
#
_entry.id   AF-A0A970G9P3-F1
#
_cell.length_a   1.000
_cell.length_b   1.000
_cell.length_c   1.000
_cell.angle_alpha   90.00
_cell.angle_beta   90.00
_cell.angle_gamma   90.00
#
_symmetry.space_group_name_H-M   'P 1'
#
loop_
_entity.id
_entity.type
_entity.pdbx_description
1 polymer ?
#
loop_
_entity_poly.entity_id
_entity_poly.type
_entity_poly.pdbx_seq_one_letter_code
_entity_poly.pdbx_strand_id
1 'polypeptide(L)' 'MLIISLIINTLLIFFILNIGYIRKKRNNPDYPDKPFSKLVIFPLALGIVFTLIVDVFKGIMIYQLALFAIAALLLYWIF' A
#
# COMPACT_ATOMS: atom_id res chain seq x y z
N MET A 1 9.83 -4.32 -9.22
CA MET A 1 9.18 -4.31 -7.89
C MET A 1 7.89 -3.51 -7.85
N LEU A 2 7.87 -2.27 -8.36
CA LEU A 2 6.70 -1.37 -8.27
C LEU A 2 5.38 -2.01 -8.78
N ILE A 3 5.38 -2.67 -9.94
CA ILE A 3 4.18 -3.33 -10.48
C ILE A 3 3.71 -4.50 -9.60
N ILE A 4 4.65 -5.30 -9.08
CA ILE A 4 4.33 -6.44 -8.20
C ILE A 4 3.77 -5.92 -6.87
N SER A 5 4.40 -4.90 -6.27
CA SER A 5 3.92 -4.25 -5.05
C SER A 5 2.55 -3.63 -5.27
N LEU A 6 2.31 -3.00 -6.42
CA LEU A 6 1.02 -2.44 -6.77
C LEU A 6 -0.06 -3.53 -6.83
N ILE A 7 0.21 -4.63 -7.54
CA ILE A 7 -0.74 -5.76 -7.64
C ILE A 7 -1.06 -6.31 -6.25
N ILE A 8 -0.05 -6.56 -5.42
CA ILE A 8 -0.22 -7.12 -4.07
C ILE A 8 -1.02 -6.14 -3.19
N ASN A 9 -0.64 -4.87 -3.17
CA ASN A 9 -1.30 -3.85 -2.36
C ASN A 9 -2.75 -3.64 -2.78
N THR A 10 -3.01 -3.55 -4.09
CA THR A 10 -4.37 -3.43 -4.64
C THR A 10 -5.20 -4.66 -4.33
N LEU A 11 -4.67 -5.88 -4.47
CA LEU A 11 -5.39 -7.10 -4.12
C LEU A 11 -5.73 -7.14 -2.62
N LEU A 12 -4.77 -6.83 -1.76
CA LEU A 12 -5.00 -6.76 -0.31
C LEU A 12 -6.11 -5.77 0.03
N ILE A 13 -6.01 -4.54 -0.46
CA ILE A 13 -7.01 -3.49 -0.22
C ILE A 13 -8.37 -3.90 -0.79
N PHE A 14 -8.38 -4.50 -1.99
CA PHE A 14 -9.60 -5.00 -2.63
C PHE A 14 -10.29 -6.05 -1.77
N PHE A 15 -9.56 -7.05 -1.30
CA PHE A 15 -10.11 -8.09 -0.43
C PHE A 15 -10.59 -7.50 0.89
N ILE A 16 -9.78 -6.69 1.56
CA ILE A 16 -10.14 -6.07 2.85
C ILE A 16 -11.45 -5.27 2.74
N LEU A 17 -11.60 -4.46 1.69
CA LEU A 17 -12.77 -3.59 1.50
C LEU A 17 -14.01 -4.34 0.98
N ASN A 18 -13.83 -5.41 0.21
CA ASN A 18 -14.92 -6.12 -0.45
C ASN A 18 -15.33 -7.43 0.24
N ILE A 19 -14.55 -7.98 1.18
CA ILE A 19 -14.85 -9.28 1.81
C ILE A 19 -16.23 -9.31 2.49
N GLY A 20 -16.61 -8.21 3.16
CA GLY A 20 -17.93 -8.09 3.81
C GLY A 20 -19.07 -8.03 2.81
N TYR A 21 -18.85 -7.40 1.65
CA TYR A 21 -19.84 -7.36 0.56
C TYR A 21 -20.01 -8.73 -0.10
N ILE A 22 -18.89 -9.38 -0.43
CA ILE A 22 -18.87 -10.72 -1.04
C ILE A 22 -19.56 -11.74 -0.13
N ARG A 23 -19.31 -11.69 1.18
CA ARG A 23 -19.97 -12.57 2.15
C ARG A 23 -21.48 -12.35 2.22
N LYS A 24 -21.94 -11.10 2.21
CA LYS A 24 -23.37 -10.78 2.24
C LYS A 24 -24.09 -11.19 0.95
N LYS A 25 -23.49 -10.92 -0.21
CA LYS A 25 -24.02 -11.34 -1.52
C LYS A 25 -24.03 -12.86 -1.71
N ARG A 26 -23.06 -13.57 -1.13
CA ARG A 26 -23.07 -15.04 -1.11
C ARG A 26 -24.21 -15.63 -0.26
N ASN A 27 -24.54 -14.97 0.85
CA ASN A 27 -25.56 -15.44 1.79
C ASN A 27 -26.99 -15.02 1.40
N ASN A 28 -27.14 -13.92 0.65
CA ASN A 28 -28.41 -13.45 0.14
C ASN A 28 -28.26 -13.10 -1.36
N PRO A 29 -28.83 -13.91 -2.26
CA PRO A 29 -28.79 -13.67 -3.69
C PRO A 29 -29.39 -12.32 -4.12
N ASP A 30 -30.36 -11.79 -3.35
CA ASP A 30 -31.03 -10.51 -3.61
C ASP A 30 -30.29 -9.31 -3.01
N TYR A 31 -29.06 -9.50 -2.53
CA TYR A 31 -28.28 -8.41 -1.95
C TYR A 31 -27.91 -7.36 -3.01
N PRO A 32 -28.16 -6.06 -2.76
CA PRO A 32 -28.04 -5.03 -3.78
C PRO A 32 -26.62 -4.91 -4.33
N ASP A 33 -26.51 -4.64 -5.62
CA ASP A 33 -25.23 -4.50 -6.30
C ASP A 33 -24.49 -3.24 -5.89
N LYS A 34 -23.21 -3.40 -5.56
CA LYS A 34 -22.33 -2.26 -5.32
C LYS A 34 -21.94 -1.63 -6.67
N PRO A 35 -21.86 -0.30 -6.76
CA PRO A 35 -21.34 0.37 -7.94
C PRO A 35 -19.90 -0.10 -8.25
N PHE A 36 -19.60 -0.33 -9.52
CA PHE A 36 -18.27 -0.75 -9.98
C PHE A 36 -17.15 0.19 -9.48
N SER A 37 -17.45 1.50 -9.41
CA SER A 37 -16.50 2.49 -8.89
C SER A 37 -16.10 2.23 -7.44
N LYS A 38 -17.03 1.83 -6.58
CA LYS A 38 -16.74 1.53 -5.16
C LYS A 38 -16.10 0.16 -4.99
N LEU A 39 -16.43 -0.78 -5.88
CA LEU A 39 -16.00 -2.17 -5.78
C LEU A 39 -14.58 -2.36 -6.30
N VAL A 40 -14.24 -1.76 -7.45
CA VAL A 40 -12.95 -1.99 -8.14
C VAL A 40 -12.09 -0.73 -8.22
N ILE A 41 -12.67 0.40 -8.65
CA ILE A 41 -11.89 1.63 -8.89
C ILE A 41 -11.34 2.21 -7.58
N PHE A 42 -12.13 2.21 -6.51
CA PHE A 42 -11.70 2.72 -5.22
C PHE A 42 -10.52 1.94 -4.61
N PRO A 43 -10.57 0.59 -4.50
CA PRO A 43 -9.41 -0.19 -4.06
C PRO A 43 -8.18 -0.02 -4.96
N LEU A 44 -8.37 0.09 -6.27
CA LEU A 44 -7.29 0.32 -7.22
C LEU A 44 -6.60 1.67 -6.98
N ALA A 45 -7.36 2.76 -6.90
CA ALA A 45 -6.83 4.08 -6.62
C ALA A 45 -6.08 4.13 -5.29
N LEU A 46 -6.63 3.50 -4.25
CA LEU A 46 -6.01 3.45 -2.93
C LEU A 46 -4.73 2.60 -2.94
N GLY A 47 -4.70 1.49 -3.69
CA GLY A 47 -3.49 0.69 -3.90
C GLY A 47 -2.38 1.44 -4.66
N ILE A 48 -2.75 2.26 -5.66
CA ILE A 48 -1.80 3.14 -6.36
C ILE A 48 -1.19 4.15 -5.39
N VAL A 49 -2.03 4.90 -4.69
CA VAL A 49 -1.59 5.94 -3.73
C VAL A 49 -0.73 5.32 -2.63
N PHE A 50 -1.16 4.20 -2.06
CA PHE A 50 -0.40 3.51 -1.01
C PHE A 50 0.97 3.03 -1.51
N THR A 51 1.05 2.45 -2.70
CA THR A 51 2.32 1.97 -3.28
C THR A 51 3.29 3.12 -3.50
N LEU A 52 2.81 4.26 -4.04
CA LEU A 52 3.65 5.44 -4.23
C LEU A 52 4.15 6.01 -2.91
N ILE A 53 3.28 6.13 -1.91
CA ILE A 53 3.66 6.61 -0.58
C ILE A 53 4.76 5.73 0.01
N VAL A 54 4.56 4.40 0.03
CA VAL A 54 5.52 3.46 0.60
C VAL A 54 6.87 3.53 -0.12
N ASP A 55 6.89 3.68 -1.44
CA ASP A 55 8.14 3.79 -2.18
C ASP A 55 8.88 5.10 -1.88
N VAL A 56 8.18 6.21 -1.69
CA VAL A 56 8.79 7.47 -1.21
C VAL A 56 9.39 7.29 0.19
N PHE A 57 8.66 6.65 1.11
CA PHE A 57 9.16 6.39 2.46
C PHE A 57 10.41 5.51 2.48
N LYS A 58 10.49 4.48 1.61
CA LYS A 58 11.71 3.68 1.46
C LYS A 58 12.90 4.55 1.04
N GLY A 59 12.70 5.46 0.09
CA GLY A 59 13.73 6.40 -0.34
C GLY A 59 14.23 7.29 0.80
N ILE A 60 13.30 7.88 1.56
CA ILE A 60 13.62 8.70 2.75
C ILE A 60 14.41 7.89 3.78
N MET A 61 13.99 6.64 4.05
CA MET A 61 14.67 5.76 5.00
C MET A 61 16.12 5.48 4.59
N ILE A 62 16.36 5.19 3.30
CA ILE A 62 17.71 4.95 2.78
C ILE A 62 18.57 6.21 2.91
N TYR A 63 18.02 7.38 2.57
CA TYR A 63 18.73 8.65 2.72
C TYR A 63 19.13 8.92 4.18
N GLN A 64 18.23 8.61 5.12
CA GLN A 64 18.49 8.76 6.56
C GLN A 64 19.54 7.79 7.09
N LEU A 65 19.54 6.54 6.61
CA LEU A 65 20.60 5.59 6.94
C LEU A 65 21.97 6.06 6.42
N ALA A 66 22.03 6.63 5.21
CA ALA A 66 23.27 7.18 4.67
C ALA A 66 23.79 8.37 5.49
N LEU A 67 22.91 9.31 5.86
CA LEU A 67 23.28 10.42 6.74
C LEU A 67 23.77 9.93 8.10
N PHE A 68 23.11 8.92 8.67
CA PHE A 68 23.52 8.34 9.94
C PHE A 68 24.90 7.68 9.86
N ALA A 69 25.20 6.96 8.77
CA ALA A 69 26.51 6.37 8.53
C ALA A 69 27.61 7.43 8.38
N ILE A 70 27.35 8.51 7.65
CA ILE A 70 28.28 9.64 7.51
C ILE A 70 28.53 10.29 8.88
N ALA A 71 27.48 10.56 9.65
CA ALA A 71 27.60 11.12 10.98
C ALA A 71 28.42 10.21 11.92
N ALA A 72 28.22 8.90 11.86
CA ALA A 72 28.98 7.93 12.64
C ALA A 72 30.48 7.93 12.26
N LEU A 73 30.81 8.01 10.97
CA LEU A 73 32.21 8.10 10.50
C LEU A 73 32.87 9.41 10.96
N LEU A 74 32.16 10.53 10.88
CA LEU A 74 32.67 11.82 11.38
C LEU A 74 32.91 11.77 12.88
N LEU A 75 31.98 11.19 13.65
CA LEU A 75 32.15 11.03 15.09
C LEU A 75 33.33 10.12 15.43
N TYR A 76 33.48 8.98 14.74
CA TYR A 76 34.63 8.09 14.90
C TYR A 76 35.98 8.77 14.58
N TRP A 77 35.98 9.77 13.70
CA TRP A 77 37.20 10.49 13.37
C TRP A 77 37.53 11.59 14.39
N ILE A 78 36.52 12.15 15.05
CA ILE A 78 36.66 13.22 16.04
C ILE A 78 36.99 12.67 17.45
N PHE A 79 36.45 11.51 17.81
CA PHE A 79 36.60 10.86 19.11
C PHE A 79 37.49 9.62 19.04
#